data_AF-A0A2P2L2M5-F1
#
_entry.id   AF-A0A2P2L2M5-F1
#
_cell.length_a   1.000
_cell.length_b   1.000
_cell.length_c   1.000
_cell.angle_alpha   90.00
_cell.angle_beta   90.00
_cell.angle_gamma   90.00
#
_symmetry.space_group_name_H-M   'P 1'
#
loop_
_entity.id
_entity.type
_entity.pdbx_description
1 polymer ?
#
loop_
_entity_poly.entity_id
_entity_poly.type
_entity_poly.pdbx_seq_one_letter_code
_entity_poly.pdbx_strand_id
1 'polypeptide(L)'
;MLGKALGIARNSVKTYAEAEIRAGVVFQVSKLSTLLLKAARSTLGSQGWDVLVPGAAIGTFIPVESIVPGSLPSTANGPVILLVNKADGDEEVSTAGGNIVGVVLLQELPHLSHLGVRARQEKVIFVTCEDDEKVADIQRLAGKYVRLEASATGVNLALSSSDEKGNDFLVKGSLGTDSSAVDATGPCDSSHSAINVPYSIKGVSAGGVIMLADADALTSGAKAAACSRLASLAVVSNKVYNDQGVPASFQVPKGVVIPFGSMHLALERSKLIETFMSCLEHIETARLEGGELENLCCQLQELISSLQPPEDIIDSIGRIFPSNARLIVRSSANVEDLAGLSAAGLYESIPNVSPSNPTIFANAVSRVWASLYTRRAVLSRRTAGVSQKDAVMAVLVQEMLSPDLSFVLHTLSPTDHDYNSVEAEIAPGLGETLASGTRGTPWRLSCGKFDGLLRTLAFANFSEEMLVSKAGPANGEVIQLTADYSKKPLTVDPVFRSQLGQRLCAVGLFLERKFGCPQDVEGCVVGKDVFVVQTRPQPR
;
A
#
# COMPACT_ATOMS: atom_id res chain seq x y z
N MET A 1 27.04 25.91 -3.30
CA MET A 1 26.69 27.29 -3.72
C MET A 1 27.78 28.30 -3.36
N LEU A 2 28.24 28.35 -2.10
CA LEU A 2 29.28 29.29 -1.64
C LEU A 2 30.58 29.25 -2.48
N GLY A 3 31.12 28.07 -2.77
CA GLY A 3 32.36 27.94 -3.55
C GLY A 3 32.26 28.46 -4.99
N LYS A 4 31.08 28.37 -5.62
CA LYS A 4 30.84 28.94 -6.96
C LYS A 4 30.76 30.48 -6.90
N ALA A 5 30.15 31.03 -5.85
CA ALA A 5 30.08 32.47 -5.62
C ALA A 5 31.45 33.10 -5.30
N LEU A 6 32.36 32.32 -4.72
CA LEU A 6 33.73 32.74 -4.36
C LEU A 6 34.77 32.46 -5.47
N GLY A 7 34.35 32.03 -6.66
CA GLY A 7 35.28 31.75 -7.78
C GLY A 7 36.19 30.52 -7.58
N ILE A 8 35.87 29.64 -6.63
CA ILE A 8 36.66 28.44 -6.35
C ILE A 8 36.42 27.41 -7.47
N ALA A 9 37.49 26.80 -7.96
CA ALA A 9 37.41 25.73 -8.94
C ALA A 9 36.52 24.59 -8.45
N ARG A 10 35.60 24.12 -9.31
CA ARG A 10 34.59 23.10 -8.96
C ARG A 10 35.21 21.80 -8.43
N ASN A 11 36.37 21.42 -8.97
CA ASN A 11 37.11 20.24 -8.52
C ASN A 11 37.57 20.38 -7.07
N SER A 12 38.10 21.54 -6.66
CA SER A 12 38.54 21.78 -5.28
C SER A 12 37.38 21.72 -4.29
N VAL A 13 36.21 22.26 -4.66
CA VAL A 13 34.99 22.16 -3.83
C VAL A 13 34.55 20.71 -3.68
N LYS A 14 34.58 19.92 -4.77
CA LYS A 14 34.19 18.50 -4.74
C LYS A 14 35.15 17.68 -3.89
N THR A 15 36.46 17.84 -4.09
CA THR A 15 37.49 17.12 -3.33
C THR A 15 37.43 17.46 -1.84
N TYR A 16 37.24 18.74 -1.49
CA TYR A 16 37.10 19.15 -0.10
C TYR A 16 35.85 18.55 0.55
N ALA A 17 34.70 18.67 -0.10
CA ALA A 17 33.45 18.08 0.42
C ALA A 17 33.56 16.55 0.57
N GLU A 18 34.18 15.88 -0.39
CA GLU A 18 34.42 14.44 -0.34
C GLU A 18 35.39 14.06 0.79
N ALA A 19 36.46 14.84 1.00
CA ALA A 19 37.40 14.62 2.09
C ALA A 19 36.74 14.81 3.47
N GLU A 20 35.94 15.87 3.65
CA GLU A 20 35.19 16.12 4.89
C GLU A 20 34.18 15.00 5.17
N ILE A 21 33.41 14.57 4.17
CA ILE A 21 32.47 13.45 4.33
C ILE A 21 33.24 12.18 4.70
N ARG A 22 34.31 11.85 3.99
CA ARG A 22 35.10 10.64 4.24
C ARG A 22 35.83 10.68 5.59
N ALA A 23 36.28 11.84 6.04
CA ALA A 23 36.92 12.01 7.35
C ALA A 23 35.92 12.00 8.52
N GLY A 24 34.63 12.23 8.23
CA GLY A 24 33.57 12.23 9.22
C GLY A 24 33.41 10.88 9.92
N VAL A 25 33.26 10.93 11.25
CA VAL A 25 33.04 9.73 12.09
C VAL A 25 31.81 8.95 11.62
N VAL A 26 30.74 9.63 11.25
CA VAL A 26 29.50 9.00 10.75
C VAL A 26 29.77 8.15 9.50
N PHE A 27 30.59 8.64 8.57
CA PHE A 27 30.93 7.89 7.36
C PHE A 27 31.79 6.65 7.68
N GLN A 28 32.76 6.78 8.58
CA GLN A 28 33.59 5.65 9.01
C GLN A 28 32.76 4.59 9.76
N VAL A 29 31.85 5.02 10.64
CA VAL A 29 30.92 4.13 11.34
C VAL A 29 29.98 3.44 10.36
N SER A 30 29.45 4.15 9.36
CA SER A 30 28.62 3.55 8.30
C SER A 30 29.38 2.45 7.55
N LYS A 31 30.63 2.72 7.13
CA LYS A 31 31.47 1.73 6.46
C LYS A 31 31.73 0.48 7.31
N LEU A 32 32.02 0.67 8.60
CA LEU A 32 32.17 -0.45 9.55
C LEU A 32 30.88 -1.22 9.73
N SER A 33 29.75 -0.52 9.81
CA SER A 33 28.42 -1.12 9.94
C SER A 33 28.09 -2.00 8.73
N THR A 34 28.37 -1.54 7.51
CA THR A 34 28.21 -2.35 6.29
C THR A 34 29.03 -3.64 6.35
N LEU A 35 30.30 -3.57 6.76
CA LEU A 35 31.15 -4.75 6.89
C LEU A 35 30.66 -5.72 7.98
N LEU A 36 30.22 -5.20 9.13
CA LEU A 36 29.69 -6.00 10.22
C LEU A 36 28.35 -6.66 9.86
N LEU A 37 27.45 -5.94 9.18
CA LEU A 37 26.20 -6.49 8.66
C LEU A 37 26.46 -7.62 7.67
N LYS A 38 27.43 -7.45 6.76
CA LYS A 38 27.85 -8.50 5.83
C LYS A 38 28.37 -9.73 6.57
N ALA A 39 29.24 -9.54 7.57
CA ALA A 39 29.76 -10.63 8.38
C ALA A 39 28.63 -11.37 9.12
N ALA A 40 27.70 -10.63 9.73
CA ALA A 40 26.54 -11.19 10.43
C ALA A 40 25.61 -11.98 9.51
N ARG A 41 25.38 -11.52 8.27
CA ARG A 41 24.58 -12.26 7.29
C ARG A 41 25.24 -13.57 6.90
N SER A 42 26.53 -13.52 6.59
CA SER A 42 27.32 -14.70 6.23
C SER A 42 27.31 -15.75 7.36
N THR A 43 27.47 -15.34 8.61
CA THR A 43 27.46 -16.26 9.77
C THR A 43 26.08 -16.85 10.04
N LEU A 44 25.01 -16.08 9.81
CA LEU A 44 23.62 -16.54 9.96
C LEU A 44 23.13 -17.37 8.76
N GLY A 45 23.93 -17.53 7.71
CA GLY A 45 23.50 -18.14 6.45
C GLY A 45 22.46 -17.32 5.69
N SER A 46 22.24 -16.06 6.10
CA SER A 46 21.34 -15.14 5.42
C SER A 46 21.97 -14.72 4.10
N GLN A 47 21.24 -14.90 3.02
CA GLN A 47 21.74 -14.71 1.66
C GLN A 47 21.54 -13.28 1.14
N GLY A 48 21.33 -12.26 1.99
CA GLY A 48 21.17 -10.87 1.53
C GLY A 48 19.93 -10.63 0.64
N TRP A 49 19.00 -11.58 0.68
CA TRP A 49 17.70 -11.51 0.03
C TRP A 49 16.63 -11.27 1.09
N ASP A 50 15.60 -10.54 0.71
CA ASP A 50 14.36 -10.48 1.47
C ASP A 50 13.20 -10.95 0.58
N VAL A 51 12.33 -11.81 1.11
CA VAL A 51 11.26 -12.45 0.34
C VAL A 51 9.93 -11.85 0.73
N LEU A 52 9.33 -11.11 -0.21
CA LEU A 52 8.01 -10.50 -0.02
C LEU A 52 6.91 -11.48 -0.45
N VAL A 53 7.11 -12.15 -1.59
CA VAL A 53 6.19 -13.16 -2.12
C VAL A 53 6.97 -14.42 -2.47
N PRO A 54 6.84 -15.52 -1.71
CA PRO A 54 7.53 -16.77 -1.97
C PRO A 54 6.93 -17.50 -3.20
N GLY A 55 7.71 -18.39 -3.81
CA GLY A 55 7.28 -19.20 -4.94
C GLY A 55 8.43 -19.66 -5.84
N ALA A 56 8.11 -20.30 -6.96
CA ALA A 56 9.08 -20.63 -8.01
C ALA A 56 8.57 -20.19 -9.39
N ALA A 57 9.40 -19.48 -10.15
CA ALA A 57 9.10 -19.04 -11.50
C ALA A 57 10.32 -19.19 -12.41
N ILE A 58 10.05 -19.31 -13.71
CA ILE A 58 11.06 -19.39 -14.75
C ILE A 58 10.68 -18.38 -15.82
N GLY A 59 11.64 -17.58 -16.28
CA GLY A 59 11.37 -16.58 -17.29
C GLY A 59 12.63 -15.88 -17.80
N THR A 60 12.45 -15.07 -18.84
CA THR A 60 13.50 -14.20 -19.35
C THR A 60 13.75 -13.07 -18.36
N PHE A 61 15.01 -12.88 -17.97
CA PHE A 61 15.39 -11.87 -17.00
C PHE A 61 15.59 -10.51 -17.67
N ILE A 62 14.72 -9.53 -17.41
CA ILE A 62 14.71 -8.24 -18.12
C ILE A 62 15.01 -7.10 -17.13
N PRO A 63 16.08 -6.31 -17.35
CA PRO A 63 16.36 -5.13 -16.54
C PRO A 63 15.45 -3.96 -16.93
N VAL A 64 14.87 -3.31 -15.92
CA VAL A 64 14.09 -2.08 -16.04
C VAL A 64 14.45 -1.13 -14.91
N GLU A 65 14.31 0.17 -15.15
CA GLU A 65 14.57 1.16 -14.10
C GLU A 65 13.49 1.11 -13.01
N SER A 66 12.22 1.06 -13.42
CA SER A 66 11.04 0.95 -12.56
C SER A 66 9.88 0.21 -13.26
N ILE A 67 8.90 -0.24 -12.48
CA ILE A 67 7.76 -1.03 -12.97
C ILE A 67 6.66 -0.08 -13.49
N VAL A 68 6.86 0.46 -14.70
CA VAL A 68 5.90 1.38 -15.34
C VAL A 68 5.10 0.65 -16.43
N PRO A 69 3.78 0.88 -16.57
CA PRO A 69 3.00 0.24 -17.62
C PRO A 69 3.50 0.64 -19.02
N GLY A 70 3.92 -0.34 -19.82
CA GLY A 70 4.50 -0.17 -21.15
C GLY A 70 6.03 -0.13 -21.21
N SER A 71 6.73 -0.38 -20.11
CA SER A 71 8.21 -0.45 -20.06
C SER A 71 8.78 -1.74 -20.67
N LEU A 72 7.95 -2.76 -20.89
CA LEU A 72 8.41 -4.02 -21.49
C LEU A 72 8.58 -3.90 -23.01
N PRO A 73 9.65 -4.47 -23.58
CA PRO A 73 9.75 -4.63 -25.03
C PRO A 73 8.61 -5.52 -25.54
N SER A 74 7.92 -5.09 -26.59
CA SER A 74 6.82 -5.81 -27.27
C SER A 74 7.22 -7.16 -27.89
N THR A 75 8.46 -7.60 -27.71
CA THR A 75 9.03 -8.85 -28.23
C THR A 75 9.08 -10.00 -27.20
N ALA A 76 8.74 -9.77 -25.93
CA ALA A 76 8.80 -10.79 -24.89
C ALA A 76 7.50 -11.64 -24.84
N ASN A 77 7.32 -12.58 -25.76
CA ASN A 77 6.13 -13.46 -25.83
C ASN A 77 6.14 -14.65 -24.81
N GLY A 78 7.00 -14.63 -23.79
CA GLY A 78 7.14 -15.70 -22.79
C GLY A 78 7.12 -15.18 -21.36
N PRO A 79 7.21 -16.05 -20.33
CA PRO A 79 7.26 -15.59 -18.94
C PRO A 79 8.49 -14.71 -18.70
N VAL A 80 8.30 -13.62 -17.96
CA VAL A 80 9.33 -12.61 -17.68
C VAL A 80 9.59 -12.49 -16.19
N ILE A 81 10.86 -12.36 -15.82
CA ILE A 81 11.29 -11.98 -14.47
C ILE A 81 11.97 -10.62 -14.58
N LEU A 82 11.50 -9.63 -13.83
CA LEU A 82 12.05 -8.26 -13.88
C LEU A 82 13.20 -8.09 -12.90
N LEU A 83 14.26 -7.42 -13.36
CA LEU A 83 15.28 -6.82 -12.50
C LEU A 83 15.00 -5.34 -12.42
N VAL A 84 14.60 -4.85 -11.24
CA VAL A 84 14.11 -3.49 -11.03
C VAL A 84 15.08 -2.72 -10.15
N ASN A 85 15.51 -1.54 -10.60
CA ASN A 85 16.44 -0.72 -9.81
C ASN A 85 15.73 0.00 -8.65
N LYS A 86 14.55 0.57 -8.92
CA LYS A 86 13.82 1.38 -7.95
C LYS A 86 12.31 1.10 -8.00
N ALA A 87 11.68 1.15 -6.84
CA ALA A 87 10.23 1.14 -6.72
C ALA A 87 9.75 2.31 -5.84
N ASP A 88 8.76 3.04 -6.31
CA ASP A 88 8.10 4.12 -5.60
C ASP A 88 6.91 3.63 -4.76
N GLY A 89 6.49 2.36 -4.92
CA GLY A 89 5.41 1.69 -4.19
C GLY A 89 4.03 1.84 -4.86
N ASP A 90 3.99 2.61 -5.94
CA ASP A 90 2.81 2.92 -6.72
C ASP A 90 2.65 2.03 -7.96
N GLU A 91 3.54 1.08 -8.18
CA GLU A 91 3.56 0.25 -9.39
C GLU A 91 2.57 -0.92 -9.38
N GLU A 92 2.03 -1.26 -10.55
CA GLU A 92 1.20 -2.45 -10.77
C GLU A 92 1.96 -3.44 -11.65
N VAL A 93 2.30 -4.61 -11.10
CA VAL A 93 3.17 -5.58 -11.78
C VAL A 93 2.46 -6.17 -13.00
N SER A 94 1.18 -6.52 -12.88
CA SER A 94 0.36 -7.01 -13.99
C SER A 94 0.21 -6.03 -15.16
N THR A 95 0.14 -4.72 -14.89
CA THR A 95 0.00 -3.69 -15.93
C THR A 95 1.28 -3.42 -16.71
N ALA A 96 2.44 -3.79 -16.17
CA ALA A 96 3.69 -3.77 -16.92
C ALA A 96 3.71 -4.88 -18.00
N GLY A 97 3.03 -6.00 -17.76
CA GLY A 97 2.77 -7.07 -18.73
C GLY A 97 2.20 -8.33 -18.07
N GLY A 98 1.15 -8.92 -18.65
CA GLY A 98 0.46 -10.10 -18.09
C GLY A 98 1.28 -11.40 -18.08
N ASN A 99 2.52 -11.36 -18.58
CA ASN A 99 3.49 -12.45 -18.59
C ASN A 99 4.58 -12.29 -17.52
N ILE A 100 4.52 -11.28 -16.66
CA ILE A 100 5.47 -11.12 -15.56
C ILE A 100 5.12 -12.14 -14.47
N VAL A 101 6.08 -13.00 -14.16
CA VAL A 101 5.95 -14.09 -13.18
C VAL A 101 6.85 -13.89 -11.96
N GLY A 102 7.80 -12.95 -12.03
CA GLY A 102 8.67 -12.61 -10.91
C GLY A 102 9.30 -11.22 -10.99
N VAL A 103 9.70 -10.69 -9.85
CA VAL A 103 10.37 -9.40 -9.67
C VAL A 103 11.54 -9.55 -8.68
N VAL A 104 12.70 -9.04 -9.08
CA VAL A 104 13.90 -8.85 -8.26
C VAL A 104 14.14 -7.35 -8.13
N LEU A 105 13.84 -6.77 -6.97
CA LEU A 105 14.02 -5.35 -6.69
C LEU A 105 15.36 -5.09 -5.97
N LEU A 106 16.14 -4.13 -6.45
CA LEU A 106 17.46 -3.78 -5.92
C LEU A 106 17.41 -2.76 -4.76
N GLN A 107 16.30 -2.73 -4.05
CA GLN A 107 15.95 -1.76 -3.01
C GLN A 107 15.17 -2.47 -1.89
N GLU A 108 15.39 -2.04 -0.64
CA GLU A 108 14.55 -2.43 0.50
C GLU A 108 13.12 -1.95 0.32
N LEU A 109 12.15 -2.80 0.66
CA LEU A 109 10.74 -2.50 0.58
C LEU A 109 10.00 -3.15 1.77
N PRO A 110 9.13 -2.43 2.50
CA PRO A 110 8.30 -3.03 3.53
C PRO A 110 7.48 -4.21 2.98
N HIS A 111 7.39 -5.30 3.74
CA HIS A 111 6.68 -6.51 3.30
C HIS A 111 5.19 -6.27 3.14
N LEU A 112 4.63 -5.38 3.96
CA LEU A 112 3.23 -5.02 3.99
C LEU A 112 2.96 -3.70 3.25
N SER A 113 3.93 -3.22 2.45
CA SER A 113 3.72 -2.10 1.53
C SER A 113 2.63 -2.40 0.50
N HIS A 114 2.04 -1.37 -0.09
CA HIS A 114 1.04 -1.55 -1.16
C HIS A 114 1.57 -2.45 -2.27
N LEU A 115 2.76 -2.16 -2.82
CA LEU A 115 3.39 -2.98 -3.87
C LEU A 115 3.56 -4.44 -3.45
N GLY A 116 3.99 -4.72 -2.21
CA GLY A 116 4.06 -6.07 -1.68
C GLY A 116 2.70 -6.77 -1.60
N VAL A 117 1.65 -6.05 -1.20
CA VAL A 117 0.26 -6.57 -1.16
C VAL A 117 -0.26 -6.86 -2.58
N ARG A 118 -0.01 -5.99 -3.56
CA ARG A 118 -0.44 -6.21 -4.96
C ARG A 118 0.26 -7.42 -5.56
N ALA A 119 1.58 -7.54 -5.37
CA ALA A 119 2.35 -8.67 -5.88
C ALA A 119 1.81 -10.01 -5.38
N ARG A 120 1.33 -10.09 -4.13
CA ARG A 120 0.66 -11.28 -3.58
C ARG A 120 -0.68 -11.56 -4.26
N GLN A 121 -1.52 -10.55 -4.41
CA GLN A 121 -2.82 -10.67 -5.10
C GLN A 121 -2.64 -11.19 -6.53
N GLU A 122 -1.61 -10.71 -7.22
CA GLU A 122 -1.27 -11.10 -8.59
C GLU A 122 -0.46 -12.41 -8.66
N LYS A 123 -0.07 -12.97 -7.50
CA LYS A 123 0.77 -14.17 -7.36
C LYS A 123 2.10 -14.06 -8.11
N VAL A 124 2.67 -12.85 -8.13
CA VAL A 124 3.98 -12.59 -8.72
C VAL A 124 5.03 -12.75 -7.63
N ILE A 125 6.02 -13.60 -7.88
CA ILE A 125 7.14 -13.81 -6.95
C ILE A 125 7.90 -12.50 -6.82
N PHE A 126 8.15 -12.07 -5.60
CA PHE A 126 8.76 -10.77 -5.34
C PHE A 126 9.82 -10.92 -4.28
N VAL A 127 11.06 -10.61 -4.66
CA VAL A 127 12.21 -10.60 -3.77
C VAL A 127 12.95 -9.28 -3.87
N THR A 128 13.59 -8.86 -2.79
CA THR A 128 14.54 -7.75 -2.79
C THR A 128 15.95 -8.27 -2.54
N CYS A 129 16.94 -7.58 -3.10
CA CYS A 129 18.36 -7.85 -2.87
C CYS A 129 19.12 -6.53 -2.76
N GLU A 130 19.82 -6.34 -1.65
CA GLU A 130 20.60 -5.12 -1.40
C GLU A 130 22.11 -5.37 -1.28
N ASP A 131 22.54 -6.62 -1.39
CA ASP A 131 23.97 -6.95 -1.34
C ASP A 131 24.64 -6.59 -2.67
N ASP A 132 25.45 -5.53 -2.68
CA ASP A 132 26.15 -5.00 -3.87
C ASP A 132 26.91 -6.06 -4.68
N GLU A 133 27.51 -7.06 -4.02
CA GLU A 133 28.24 -8.14 -4.72
C GLU A 133 27.26 -9.05 -5.46
N LYS A 134 26.15 -9.39 -4.82
CA LYS A 134 25.07 -10.17 -5.45
C LYS A 134 24.37 -9.39 -6.54
N VAL A 135 24.14 -8.09 -6.35
CA VAL A 135 23.57 -7.24 -7.40
C VAL A 135 24.42 -7.28 -8.66
N ALA A 136 25.75 -7.21 -8.52
CA ALA A 136 26.66 -7.33 -9.65
C ALA A 136 26.57 -8.71 -10.33
N ASP A 137 26.38 -9.79 -9.57
CA ASP A 137 26.18 -11.14 -10.12
C ASP A 137 24.82 -11.29 -10.83
N ILE A 138 23.75 -10.78 -10.23
CA ILE A 138 22.39 -10.76 -10.77
C ILE A 138 22.35 -9.99 -12.09
N GLN A 139 23.00 -8.83 -12.17
CA GLN A 139 23.08 -8.03 -13.39
C GLN A 139 23.74 -8.78 -14.55
N ARG A 140 24.65 -9.74 -14.31
CA ARG A 140 25.24 -10.59 -15.38
C ARG A 140 24.26 -11.63 -15.94
N LEU A 141 23.12 -11.85 -15.28
CA LEU A 141 22.06 -12.72 -15.75
C LEU A 141 21.05 -11.98 -16.64
N ALA A 142 21.15 -10.65 -16.77
CA ALA A 142 20.27 -9.85 -17.60
C ALA A 142 20.23 -10.35 -19.05
N GLY A 143 19.02 -10.45 -19.60
CA GLY A 143 18.72 -10.97 -20.93
C GLY A 143 18.72 -12.50 -21.06
N LYS A 144 19.04 -13.25 -19.99
CA LYS A 144 19.08 -14.72 -20.02
C LYS A 144 17.80 -15.33 -19.45
N TYR A 145 17.58 -16.60 -19.74
CA TYR A 145 16.48 -17.38 -19.17
C TYR A 145 16.90 -17.91 -17.79
N VAL A 146 16.14 -17.57 -16.75
CA VAL A 146 16.51 -17.85 -15.35
C VAL A 146 15.36 -18.53 -14.61
N ARG A 147 15.71 -19.32 -13.60
CA ARG A 147 14.82 -19.90 -12.60
C ARG A 147 15.03 -19.16 -11.29
N LEU A 148 13.95 -18.59 -10.76
CA LEU A 148 13.87 -17.91 -9.47
C LEU A 148 13.05 -18.77 -8.52
N GLU A 149 13.67 -19.21 -7.43
CA GLU A 149 12.99 -19.90 -6.33
C GLU A 149 13.17 -19.10 -5.06
N ALA A 150 12.08 -18.73 -4.41
CA ALA A 150 12.05 -17.93 -3.20
C ALA A 150 11.24 -18.63 -2.12
N SER A 151 11.82 -18.73 -0.92
CA SER A 151 11.21 -19.33 0.26
C SER A 151 11.59 -18.52 1.50
N ALA A 152 10.94 -18.79 2.64
CA ALA A 152 11.31 -18.24 3.93
C ALA A 152 12.80 -18.50 4.31
N THR A 153 13.39 -19.57 3.77
CA THR A 153 14.77 -19.98 4.07
C THR A 153 15.83 -19.37 3.13
N GLY A 154 15.43 -18.79 2.01
CA GLY A 154 16.36 -18.20 1.06
C GLY A 154 15.85 -18.15 -0.38
N VAL A 155 16.68 -17.57 -1.24
CA VAL A 155 16.40 -17.36 -2.66
C VAL A 155 17.51 -17.99 -3.51
N ASN A 156 17.11 -18.75 -4.51
CA ASN A 156 17.99 -19.32 -5.52
C ASN A 156 17.65 -18.73 -6.89
N LEU A 157 18.64 -18.08 -7.53
CA LEU A 157 18.52 -17.53 -8.88
C LEU A 157 19.59 -18.18 -9.76
N ALA A 158 19.17 -19.01 -10.70
CA ALA A 158 20.06 -19.79 -11.55
C ALA A 158 19.69 -19.70 -13.03
N LEU A 159 20.65 -19.96 -13.91
CA LEU A 159 20.40 -20.09 -15.34
C LEU A 159 19.59 -21.36 -15.63
N SER A 160 18.57 -21.22 -16.46
CA SER A 160 17.78 -22.36 -16.95
C SER A 160 18.04 -22.52 -18.45
N SER A 161 18.24 -23.76 -18.91
CA SER A 161 18.18 -24.06 -20.34
C SER A 161 16.73 -23.91 -20.82
N SER A 162 16.56 -23.47 -22.07
CA SER A 162 15.23 -23.34 -22.72
C SER A 162 14.53 -24.68 -22.97
N ASP A 163 15.21 -25.81 -22.67
CA ASP A 163 14.81 -27.17 -23.04
C ASP A 163 14.11 -27.97 -21.93
N GLU A 164 13.90 -27.43 -20.72
CA GLU A 164 13.03 -28.07 -19.71
C GLU A 164 11.54 -27.80 -19.98
N LYS A 165 11.10 -27.96 -21.24
CA LYS A 165 9.67 -28.06 -21.56
C LYS A 165 9.22 -29.51 -21.34
N GLY A 166 8.72 -29.78 -20.14
CA GLY A 166 7.88 -30.94 -19.83
C GLY A 166 8.58 -32.04 -19.05
N ASN A 167 8.50 -31.96 -17.72
CA ASN A 167 8.36 -33.16 -16.89
C ASN A 167 7.69 -32.80 -15.55
N ASP A 168 6.46 -33.31 -15.40
CA ASP A 168 5.65 -33.52 -14.20
C ASP A 168 5.71 -32.52 -13.04
N PHE A 169 4.74 -31.60 -13.02
CA PHE A 169 4.12 -31.13 -11.77
C PHE A 169 2.98 -32.07 -11.37
N LEU A 170 3.34 -33.24 -10.83
CA LEU A 170 2.44 -34.07 -10.04
C LEU A 170 3.09 -34.28 -8.67
N VAL A 171 2.50 -33.63 -7.67
CA VAL A 171 2.80 -33.83 -6.25
C VAL A 171 2.67 -35.32 -5.94
N LYS A 172 3.80 -36.00 -5.70
CA LYS A 172 3.80 -37.30 -5.01
C LYS A 172 3.47 -37.07 -3.54
N GLY A 173 2.17 -36.88 -3.27
CA GLY A 173 1.59 -37.17 -1.97
C GLY A 173 1.44 -38.68 -1.85
N SER A 174 2.19 -39.27 -0.93
CA SER A 174 2.00 -40.66 -0.49
C SER A 174 0.60 -40.81 0.13
N LEU A 175 -0.37 -41.31 -0.63
CA LEU A 175 -1.61 -41.85 -0.08
C LEU A 175 -1.40 -43.33 0.28
N GLY A 176 -1.37 -43.60 1.59
CA GLY A 176 -1.82 -44.88 2.10
C GLY A 176 -3.34 -44.91 2.00
N THR A 177 -3.84 -45.88 1.25
CA THR A 177 -5.25 -46.28 1.23
C THR A 177 -5.68 -46.74 2.61
N ASP A 178 -6.69 -46.08 3.19
CA ASP A 178 -7.74 -46.77 3.93
C ASP A 178 -9.04 -45.99 3.78
N SER A 179 -9.99 -46.65 3.14
CA SER A 179 -11.34 -46.19 2.85
C SER A 179 -12.26 -46.44 4.06
N SER A 180 -12.91 -45.40 4.57
CA SER A 180 -14.26 -45.55 5.12
C SER A 180 -15.04 -44.25 4.93
N ALA A 181 -16.08 -44.35 4.11
CA ALA A 181 -17.02 -43.29 3.83
C ALA A 181 -17.98 -43.10 5.01
N VAL A 182 -18.21 -41.86 5.42
CA VAL A 182 -19.40 -41.45 6.16
C VAL A 182 -19.87 -40.12 5.58
N ASP A 183 -21.05 -40.15 4.95
CA ASP A 183 -21.79 -39.00 4.44
C ASP A 183 -22.12 -38.00 5.54
N ALA A 184 -21.91 -36.71 5.27
CA ALA A 184 -22.61 -35.62 5.94
C ALA A 184 -22.88 -34.50 4.93
N THR A 185 -24.08 -34.53 4.36
CA THR A 185 -24.65 -33.51 3.48
C THR A 185 -25.01 -32.23 4.25
N GLY A 186 -24.56 -31.08 3.74
CA GLY A 186 -25.08 -29.75 4.08
C GLY A 186 -24.65 -28.73 3.01
N PRO A 187 -25.54 -27.88 2.46
CA PRO A 187 -25.21 -27.04 1.31
C PRO A 187 -24.51 -25.75 1.76
N CYS A 188 -23.28 -25.54 1.29
CA CYS A 188 -22.66 -24.21 1.22
C CYS A 188 -22.81 -23.71 -0.22
N ASP A 189 -23.75 -22.79 -0.44
CA ASP A 189 -23.92 -22.08 -1.70
C ASP A 189 -22.70 -21.21 -1.99
N SER A 190 -21.88 -21.62 -2.95
CA SER A 190 -20.82 -20.83 -3.56
C SER A 190 -21.27 -20.33 -4.93
N SER A 191 -22.08 -19.27 -4.93
CA SER A 191 -22.42 -18.53 -6.15
C SER A 191 -22.43 -17.03 -5.89
N HIS A 192 -21.25 -16.42 -5.78
CA HIS A 192 -21.11 -14.98 -6.05
C HIS A 192 -20.89 -14.78 -7.55
N SER A 193 -21.95 -14.95 -8.33
CA SER A 193 -22.04 -14.40 -9.67
C SER A 193 -21.98 -12.87 -9.57
N ALA A 194 -21.20 -12.23 -10.44
CA ALA A 194 -21.12 -10.78 -10.58
C ALA A 194 -22.54 -10.16 -10.59
N ILE A 195 -22.91 -9.54 -9.48
CA ILE A 195 -24.19 -8.85 -9.39
C ILE A 195 -23.98 -7.50 -10.08
N ASN A 196 -24.42 -7.43 -11.35
CA ASN A 196 -24.73 -6.17 -12.02
C ASN A 196 -25.91 -5.51 -11.28
N VAL A 197 -25.65 -4.89 -10.13
CA VAL A 197 -26.55 -3.89 -9.58
C VAL A 197 -26.11 -2.55 -10.15
N PRO A 198 -26.99 -1.81 -10.86
CA PRO A 198 -26.66 -0.44 -11.22
C PRO A 198 -26.47 0.33 -9.91
N TYR A 199 -25.26 0.81 -9.64
CA TYR A 199 -25.02 1.78 -8.58
C TYR A 199 -25.91 2.98 -8.88
N SER A 200 -27.03 3.04 -8.17
CA SER A 200 -28.12 3.92 -8.52
C SER A 200 -27.74 5.35 -8.16
N ILE A 201 -27.45 6.16 -9.18
CA ILE A 201 -27.52 7.63 -9.08
C ILE A 201 -28.95 8.08 -8.67
N LYS A 202 -29.95 7.19 -8.78
CA LYS A 202 -31.33 7.47 -8.36
C LYS A 202 -31.55 7.10 -6.89
N GLY A 203 -31.67 8.12 -6.03
CA GLY A 203 -32.46 8.02 -4.80
C GLY A 203 -31.88 8.66 -3.55
N VAL A 204 -30.57 8.93 -3.50
CA VAL A 204 -30.00 9.71 -2.39
C VAL A 204 -30.03 11.17 -2.80
N SER A 205 -30.55 12.05 -1.93
CA SER A 205 -30.41 13.50 -2.08
C SER A 205 -28.93 13.80 -2.33
N ALA A 206 -28.56 14.08 -3.59
CA ALA A 206 -27.16 14.28 -4.00
C ALA A 206 -26.53 15.57 -3.39
N GLY A 207 -27.28 16.28 -2.54
CA GLY A 207 -26.80 17.34 -1.68
C GLY A 207 -26.62 16.86 -0.24
N GLY A 208 -25.47 17.16 0.34
CA GLY A 208 -25.12 16.87 1.73
C GLY A 208 -23.98 15.86 1.93
N VAL A 209 -23.68 15.62 3.20
CA VAL A 209 -22.65 14.67 3.67
C VAL A 209 -23.32 13.56 4.49
N ILE A 210 -22.75 12.36 4.45
CA ILE A 210 -23.18 11.20 5.24
C ILE A 210 -22.24 11.09 6.45
N MET A 211 -22.79 10.94 7.66
CA MET A 211 -21.96 10.69 8.85
C MET A 211 -21.26 9.33 8.71
N LEU A 212 -20.02 9.19 9.17
CA LEU A 212 -19.28 7.92 9.03
C LEU A 212 -20.02 6.72 9.63
N ALA A 213 -20.79 6.92 10.71
CA ALA A 213 -21.59 5.86 11.32
C ALA A 213 -22.71 5.30 10.40
N ASP A 214 -23.16 6.11 9.45
CA ASP A 214 -24.25 5.78 8.51
C ASP A 214 -23.73 5.42 7.11
N ALA A 215 -22.41 5.40 6.91
CA ALA A 215 -21.82 5.12 5.60
C ALA A 215 -21.97 3.63 5.23
N ASP A 216 -22.41 3.38 4.00
CA ASP A 216 -22.56 2.04 3.42
C ASP A 216 -21.88 1.90 2.05
N ALA A 217 -21.71 0.68 1.56
CA ALA A 217 -20.97 0.43 0.33
C ALA A 217 -21.68 0.96 -0.93
N LEU A 218 -23.01 1.07 -0.90
CA LEU A 218 -23.83 1.50 -2.03
C LEU A 218 -23.78 3.01 -2.25
N THR A 219 -23.60 3.79 -1.18
CA THR A 219 -23.54 5.26 -1.24
C THR A 219 -22.13 5.83 -1.08
N SER A 220 -21.26 5.11 -0.39
CA SER A 220 -20.00 5.64 0.14
C SER A 220 -18.76 4.84 -0.29
N GLY A 221 -18.94 3.72 -0.98
CA GLY A 221 -17.85 2.82 -1.36
C GLY A 221 -17.35 1.96 -0.21
N ALA A 222 -16.56 0.94 -0.55
CA ALA A 222 -16.21 -0.13 0.37
C ALA A 222 -15.27 0.34 1.51
N LYS A 223 -14.32 1.24 1.23
CA LYS A 223 -13.41 1.79 2.25
C LYS A 223 -14.16 2.55 3.33
N ALA A 224 -15.08 3.44 2.95
CA ALA A 224 -15.90 4.18 3.90
C ALA A 224 -16.84 3.25 4.70
N ALA A 225 -17.47 2.28 4.05
CA ALA A 225 -18.31 1.29 4.71
C ALA A 225 -17.53 0.43 5.72
N ALA A 226 -16.30 0.03 5.39
CA ALA A 226 -15.41 -0.68 6.30
C ALA A 226 -15.04 0.20 7.51
N CYS A 227 -14.79 1.49 7.30
CA CYS A 227 -14.53 2.44 8.39
C CYS A 227 -15.75 2.65 9.28
N SER A 228 -16.97 2.68 8.73
CA SER A 228 -18.22 2.69 9.50
C SER A 228 -18.32 1.47 10.42
N ARG A 229 -18.10 0.27 9.87
CA ARG A 229 -18.10 -0.98 10.63
C ARG A 229 -17.02 -0.98 11.72
N LEU A 230 -15.81 -0.48 11.41
CA LEU A 230 -14.74 -0.31 12.38
C LEU A 230 -15.15 0.61 13.54
N ALA A 231 -15.82 1.73 13.28
CA ALA A 231 -16.28 2.65 14.32
C ALA A 231 -17.26 1.95 15.28
N SER A 232 -18.16 1.12 14.76
CA SER A 232 -19.05 0.28 15.57
C SER A 232 -18.29 -0.76 16.40
N LEU A 233 -17.29 -1.42 15.80
CA LEU A 233 -16.45 -2.42 16.47
C LEU A 233 -15.54 -1.82 17.55
N ALA A 234 -15.09 -0.58 17.38
CA ALA A 234 -14.29 0.15 18.38
C ALA A 234 -15.05 0.34 19.70
N VAL A 235 -16.36 0.58 19.65
CA VAL A 235 -17.20 0.68 20.85
C VAL A 235 -17.24 -0.65 21.60
N VAL A 236 -17.35 -1.76 20.87
CA VAL A 236 -17.38 -3.11 21.42
C VAL A 236 -16.03 -3.53 21.98
N SER A 237 -14.94 -3.15 21.31
CA SER A 237 -13.57 -3.58 21.67
C SER A 237 -13.10 -3.04 23.03
N ASN A 238 -13.67 -1.94 23.52
CA ASN A 238 -13.40 -1.38 24.86
C ASN A 238 -13.63 -2.34 26.03
N LYS A 239 -14.44 -3.38 25.83
CA LYS A 239 -14.74 -4.39 26.86
C LYS A 239 -14.08 -5.74 26.59
N VAL A 240 -13.22 -5.82 25.57
CA VAL A 240 -12.62 -7.08 25.12
C VAL A 240 -11.15 -7.12 25.51
N TYR A 241 -10.79 -8.22 26.15
CA TYR A 241 -9.43 -8.59 26.50
C TYR A 241 -9.13 -9.96 25.91
N ASN A 242 -7.88 -10.21 25.52
CA ASN A 242 -7.44 -11.56 25.19
C ASN A 242 -7.23 -12.39 26.48
N ASP A 243 -6.90 -13.67 26.31
CA ASP A 243 -6.75 -14.61 27.43
C ASP A 243 -5.60 -14.23 28.39
N GLN A 244 -4.66 -13.40 27.91
CA GLN A 244 -3.55 -12.85 28.70
C GLN A 244 -3.90 -11.52 29.39
N GLY A 245 -5.13 -11.03 29.28
CA GLY A 245 -5.56 -9.77 29.89
C GLY A 245 -5.09 -8.51 29.15
N VAL A 246 -4.66 -8.63 27.90
CA VAL A 246 -4.29 -7.50 27.03
C VAL A 246 -5.55 -6.94 26.36
N PRO A 247 -5.79 -5.61 26.43
CA PRO A 247 -6.97 -5.02 25.84
C PRO A 247 -6.91 -5.05 24.31
N ALA A 248 -8.03 -5.40 23.68
CA ALA A 248 -8.22 -5.27 22.23
C ALA A 248 -8.83 -3.90 21.85
N SER A 249 -8.91 -2.96 22.79
CA SER A 249 -9.51 -1.64 22.59
C SER A 249 -8.71 -0.81 21.57
N PHE A 250 -9.41 -0.25 20.60
CA PHE A 250 -8.88 0.68 19.61
C PHE A 250 -9.91 1.78 19.33
N GLN A 251 -9.47 2.86 18.71
CA GLN A 251 -10.30 3.99 18.28
C GLN A 251 -10.32 4.10 16.75
N VAL A 252 -11.29 4.84 16.22
CA VAL A 252 -11.39 5.16 14.79
C VAL A 252 -11.51 6.67 14.65
N PRO A 253 -10.77 7.32 13.73
CA PRO A 253 -10.90 8.76 13.51
C PRO A 253 -12.35 9.13 13.16
N LYS A 254 -12.83 10.26 13.69
CA LYS A 254 -14.12 10.79 13.28
C LYS A 254 -14.08 11.13 11.80
N GLY A 255 -15.20 10.93 11.12
CA GLY A 255 -15.27 11.20 9.69
C GLY A 255 -16.68 11.40 9.19
N VAL A 256 -16.74 11.81 7.93
CA VAL A 256 -17.95 11.93 7.11
C VAL A 256 -17.62 11.51 5.69
N VAL A 257 -18.64 11.27 4.89
CA VAL A 257 -18.50 10.88 3.49
C VAL A 257 -19.24 11.86 2.60
N ILE A 258 -18.56 12.29 1.53
CA ILE A 258 -19.20 12.90 0.37
C ILE A 258 -19.63 11.74 -0.55
N PRO A 259 -20.94 11.50 -0.73
CA PRO A 259 -21.44 10.28 -1.35
C PRO A 259 -21.18 10.22 -2.86
N PHE A 260 -21.42 9.04 -3.46
CA PHE A 260 -21.51 8.90 -4.90
C PHE A 260 -22.54 9.89 -5.49
N GLY A 261 -22.27 10.34 -6.71
CA GLY A 261 -23.10 11.33 -7.40
C GLY A 261 -22.72 12.79 -7.13
N SER A 262 -22.00 13.11 -6.06
CA SER A 262 -21.58 14.51 -5.78
C SER A 262 -20.68 15.10 -6.86
N MET A 263 -19.78 14.30 -7.45
CA MET A 263 -18.96 14.72 -8.61
C MET A 263 -19.84 15.01 -9.84
N HIS A 264 -20.83 14.16 -10.12
CA HIS A 264 -21.75 14.35 -11.24
C HIS A 264 -22.59 15.62 -11.06
N LEU A 265 -23.07 15.87 -9.84
CA LEU A 265 -23.78 17.11 -9.52
C LEU A 265 -22.89 18.35 -9.74
N ALA A 266 -21.60 18.28 -9.39
CA ALA A 266 -20.65 19.36 -9.66
C ALA A 266 -20.42 19.56 -11.18
N LEU A 267 -20.33 18.47 -11.96
CA LEU A 267 -20.22 18.51 -13.42
C LEU A 267 -21.46 19.15 -14.08
N GLU A 268 -22.66 18.81 -13.61
CA GLU A 268 -23.92 19.37 -14.09
C GLU A 268 -24.02 20.88 -13.81
N ARG A 269 -23.69 21.31 -12.59
CA ARG A 269 -23.69 22.74 -12.21
C ARG A 269 -22.69 23.57 -13.02
N SER A 270 -21.53 22.98 -13.31
CA SER A 270 -20.48 23.61 -14.13
C SER A 270 -20.74 23.50 -15.64
N LYS A 271 -21.81 22.81 -16.07
CA LYS A 271 -22.15 22.54 -17.49
C LYS A 271 -21.04 21.81 -18.26
N LEU A 272 -20.26 20.97 -17.58
CA LEU A 272 -19.14 20.20 -18.16
C LEU A 272 -19.49 18.73 -18.40
N ILE A 273 -20.71 18.32 -18.06
CA ILE A 273 -21.14 16.91 -18.12
C ILE A 273 -21.05 16.31 -19.54
N GLU A 274 -21.42 17.06 -20.57
CA GLU A 274 -21.36 16.58 -21.96
C GLU A 274 -19.92 16.36 -22.43
N THR A 275 -19.03 17.31 -22.13
CA THR A 275 -17.59 17.19 -22.42
C THR A 275 -16.98 16.01 -21.69
N PHE A 276 -17.31 15.84 -20.41
CA PHE A 276 -16.86 14.72 -19.60
C PHE A 276 -17.29 13.37 -20.20
N MET A 277 -18.58 13.23 -20.55
CA MET A 277 -19.10 12.00 -21.14
C MET A 277 -18.46 11.70 -22.51
N SER A 278 -18.20 12.71 -23.32
CA SER A 278 -17.48 12.55 -24.60
C SER A 278 -16.04 12.08 -24.39
N CYS A 279 -15.31 12.66 -23.44
CA CYS A 279 -13.97 12.19 -23.08
C CYS A 279 -14.00 10.74 -22.57
N LEU A 280 -14.99 10.37 -21.76
CA LEU A 280 -15.18 8.99 -21.29
C LEU A 280 -15.47 8.00 -22.42
N GLU A 281 -16.10 8.42 -23.51
CA GLU A 281 -16.32 7.54 -24.66
C GLU A 281 -15.05 7.31 -25.45
N HIS A 282 -14.30 8.37 -25.73
CA HIS A 282 -13.03 8.26 -26.45
C HIS A 282 -11.98 7.48 -25.66
N ILE A 283 -11.95 7.64 -24.33
CA ILE A 283 -10.99 6.94 -23.48
C ILE A 283 -11.27 5.44 -23.37
N GLU A 284 -12.42 4.91 -23.79
CA GLU A 284 -12.60 3.45 -23.83
C GLU A 284 -11.82 2.82 -24.99
N THR A 285 -11.76 3.51 -26.12
CA THR A 285 -11.14 3.01 -27.35
C THR A 285 -9.73 3.55 -27.62
N ALA A 286 -9.24 4.48 -26.79
CA ALA A 286 -7.95 5.15 -26.99
C ALA A 286 -6.77 4.17 -26.98
N ARG A 287 -5.87 4.34 -27.96
CA ARG A 287 -4.68 3.48 -28.11
C ARG A 287 -3.60 3.81 -27.08
N LEU A 288 -2.81 2.80 -26.72
CA LEU A 288 -1.63 2.97 -25.87
C LEU A 288 -0.47 3.64 -26.62
N GLU A 289 -0.39 3.40 -27.93
CA GLU A 289 0.64 3.95 -28.80
C GLU A 289 0.21 5.33 -29.31
N GLY A 290 1.11 6.32 -29.23
CA GLY A 290 0.89 7.65 -29.80
C GLY A 290 0.37 8.72 -28.84
N GLY A 291 0.29 8.44 -27.53
CA GLY A 291 0.00 9.47 -26.51
C GLY A 291 -1.48 9.85 -26.36
N GLU A 292 -2.39 9.18 -27.08
CA GLU A 292 -3.82 9.50 -27.09
C GLU A 292 -4.46 9.29 -25.71
N LEU A 293 -4.17 8.13 -25.09
CA LEU A 293 -4.66 7.82 -23.75
C LEU A 293 -4.15 8.83 -22.71
N GLU A 294 -2.86 9.19 -22.78
CA GLU A 294 -2.24 10.15 -21.88
C GLU A 294 -2.94 11.51 -21.98
N ASN A 295 -3.17 11.99 -23.21
CA ASN A 295 -3.87 13.26 -23.44
C ASN A 295 -5.30 13.24 -22.89
N LEU A 296 -6.05 12.16 -23.11
CA LEU A 296 -7.42 12.03 -22.57
C LEU A 296 -7.43 11.94 -21.04
N CYS A 297 -6.49 11.22 -20.43
CA CYS A 297 -6.33 11.17 -18.97
C CYS A 297 -6.01 12.57 -18.41
N CYS A 298 -5.12 13.33 -19.06
CA CYS A 298 -4.80 14.69 -18.65
C CYS A 298 -6.04 15.60 -18.77
N GLN A 299 -6.76 15.55 -19.89
CA GLN A 299 -7.98 16.35 -20.10
C GLN A 299 -9.05 16.04 -19.04
N LEU A 300 -9.30 14.77 -18.75
CA LEU A 300 -10.26 14.37 -17.70
C LEU A 300 -9.81 14.88 -16.32
N GLN A 301 -8.53 14.72 -15.98
CA GLN A 301 -8.00 15.18 -14.70
C GLN A 301 -8.07 16.70 -14.56
N GLU A 302 -7.73 17.46 -15.60
CA GLU A 302 -7.84 18.93 -15.61
C GLU A 302 -9.29 19.39 -15.46
N LEU A 303 -10.20 18.78 -16.22
CA LEU A 303 -11.63 19.06 -16.17
C LEU A 303 -12.17 18.83 -14.75
N ILE A 304 -11.86 17.68 -14.15
CA ILE A 304 -12.35 17.33 -12.81
C ILE A 304 -11.68 18.15 -11.72
N SER A 305 -10.38 18.44 -11.84
CA SER A 305 -9.65 19.27 -10.87
C SER A 305 -10.18 20.71 -10.80
N SER A 306 -10.77 21.20 -11.89
CA SER A 306 -11.41 22.52 -11.96
C SER A 306 -12.76 22.59 -11.23
N LEU A 307 -13.35 21.44 -10.89
CA LEU A 307 -14.65 21.38 -10.22
C LEU A 307 -14.55 21.86 -8.77
N GLN A 308 -15.67 22.39 -8.28
CA GLN A 308 -15.87 22.72 -6.88
C GLN A 308 -16.99 21.83 -6.33
N PRO A 309 -16.82 21.23 -5.13
CA PRO A 309 -17.92 20.53 -4.49
C PRO A 309 -19.05 21.52 -4.18
N PRO A 310 -20.31 21.06 -4.17
CA PRO A 310 -21.46 21.87 -3.77
C PRO A 310 -21.24 22.63 -2.45
N GLU A 311 -21.68 23.91 -2.38
CA GLU A 311 -21.49 24.77 -1.20
C GLU A 311 -22.07 24.17 0.09
N ASP A 312 -23.19 23.44 -0.02
CA ASP A 312 -23.82 22.74 1.10
C ASP A 312 -22.91 21.67 1.73
N ILE A 313 -22.05 21.02 0.93
CA ILE A 313 -21.04 20.08 1.43
C ILE A 313 -19.95 20.83 2.19
N ILE A 314 -19.42 21.93 1.62
CA ILE A 314 -18.38 22.74 2.26
C ILE A 314 -18.87 23.29 3.61
N ASP A 315 -20.08 23.84 3.63
CA ASP A 315 -20.71 24.36 4.83
C ASP A 315 -20.92 23.27 5.89
N SER A 316 -21.36 22.08 5.47
CA SER A 316 -21.57 20.95 6.38
C SER A 316 -20.25 20.51 7.02
N ILE A 317 -19.16 20.44 6.24
CA ILE A 317 -17.82 20.11 6.74
C ILE A 317 -17.36 21.14 7.77
N GLY A 318 -17.54 22.43 7.49
CA GLY A 318 -17.19 23.52 8.42
C GLY A 318 -18.00 23.54 9.72
N ARG A 319 -19.20 22.94 9.74
CA ARG A 319 -20.02 22.79 10.95
C ARG A 319 -19.66 21.55 11.76
N ILE A 320 -19.27 20.45 11.09
CA ILE A 320 -19.01 19.16 11.72
C ILE A 320 -17.63 19.13 12.38
N PHE A 321 -16.61 19.68 11.71
CA PHE A 321 -15.25 19.68 12.21
C PHE A 321 -14.86 21.03 12.80
N PRO A 322 -14.09 21.05 13.90
CA PRO A 322 -13.52 22.28 14.44
C PRO A 322 -12.67 23.02 13.41
N SER A 323 -12.67 24.35 13.43
CA SER A 323 -11.92 25.18 12.46
C SER A 323 -10.41 24.98 12.52
N ASN A 324 -9.87 24.56 13.66
CA ASN A 324 -8.46 24.25 13.85
C ASN A 324 -8.12 22.76 13.63
N ALA A 325 -9.10 21.94 13.26
CA ALA A 325 -8.85 20.54 12.92
C ALA A 325 -8.05 20.44 11.61
N ARG A 326 -7.41 19.30 11.43
CA ARG A 326 -6.79 18.91 10.16
C ARG A 326 -7.51 17.66 9.69
N LEU A 327 -7.77 17.58 8.40
CA LEU A 327 -8.49 16.49 7.78
C LEU A 327 -7.60 15.74 6.79
N ILE A 328 -7.93 14.48 6.56
CA ILE A 328 -7.45 13.70 5.43
C ILE A 328 -8.65 13.40 4.53
N VAL A 329 -8.48 13.67 3.24
CA VAL A 329 -9.52 13.50 2.21
C VAL A 329 -9.13 12.29 1.38
N ARG A 330 -9.86 11.18 1.54
CA ARG A 330 -9.50 9.85 1.04
C ARG A 330 -10.48 9.39 -0.04
N SER A 331 -9.96 8.74 -1.06
CA SER A 331 -10.75 8.01 -2.06
C SER A 331 -11.53 6.85 -1.44
N SER A 332 -12.77 6.64 -1.92
CA SER A 332 -13.58 5.46 -1.63
C SER A 332 -14.44 5.15 -2.86
N ALA A 333 -13.84 4.55 -3.87
CA ALA A 333 -14.54 4.21 -5.12
C ALA A 333 -15.33 2.90 -5.01
N ASN A 334 -16.34 2.72 -5.87
CA ASN A 334 -17.11 1.47 -5.98
C ASN A 334 -16.31 0.29 -6.59
N VAL A 335 -15.16 0.59 -7.20
CA VAL A 335 -14.30 -0.37 -7.91
C VAL A 335 -13.05 -0.75 -7.13
N GLU A 336 -12.87 -0.29 -5.88
CA GLU A 336 -11.63 -0.52 -5.12
C GLU A 336 -11.42 -1.98 -4.68
N ASP A 337 -12.49 -2.72 -4.39
CA ASP A 337 -12.40 -4.08 -3.85
C ASP A 337 -12.94 -5.16 -4.82
N LEU A 338 -12.93 -4.87 -6.13
CA LEU A 338 -13.38 -5.84 -7.14
C LEU A 338 -12.39 -7.00 -7.25
N ALA A 339 -12.91 -8.23 -7.29
CA ALA A 339 -12.12 -9.43 -7.50
C ALA A 339 -11.34 -9.32 -8.83
N GLY A 340 -10.01 -9.36 -8.75
CA GLY A 340 -9.11 -9.20 -9.90
C GLY A 340 -8.60 -7.78 -10.15
N LEU A 341 -8.98 -6.80 -9.32
CA LEU A 341 -8.43 -5.43 -9.37
C LEU A 341 -7.69 -5.13 -8.06
N SER A 342 -6.38 -4.86 -8.14
CA SER A 342 -5.57 -4.47 -6.98
C SER A 342 -5.62 -2.96 -6.80
N ALA A 343 -6.66 -2.43 -6.13
CA ALA A 343 -6.79 -0.98 -5.97
C ALA A 343 -5.96 -0.39 -4.80
N ALA A 344 -5.16 -1.22 -4.11
CA ALA A 344 -4.41 -0.80 -2.94
C ALA A 344 -3.45 0.34 -3.30
N GLY A 345 -3.77 1.59 -2.94
CA GLY A 345 -2.99 2.76 -3.32
C GLY A 345 -3.19 3.25 -4.76
N LEU A 346 -4.25 2.81 -5.45
CA LEU A 346 -4.55 3.21 -6.84
C LEU A 346 -5.03 4.66 -6.97
N TYR A 347 -5.73 5.17 -5.95
CA TYR A 347 -6.34 6.50 -5.92
C TYR A 347 -5.71 7.39 -4.84
N GLU A 348 -5.87 8.71 -4.98
CA GLU A 348 -5.22 9.66 -4.06
C GLU A 348 -5.90 9.69 -2.68
N SER A 349 -5.09 10.03 -1.67
CA SER A 349 -5.52 10.50 -0.35
C SER A 349 -4.73 11.77 -0.03
N ILE A 350 -5.43 12.87 0.25
CA ILE A 350 -4.82 14.18 0.49
C ILE A 350 -4.78 14.43 2.01
N PRO A 351 -3.59 14.40 2.65
CA PRO A 351 -3.47 14.66 4.08
C PRO A 351 -3.53 16.15 4.37
N ASN A 352 -3.59 16.51 5.66
CA ASN A 352 -3.34 17.87 6.13
C ASN A 352 -4.21 18.97 5.46
N VAL A 353 -5.51 18.72 5.33
CA VAL A 353 -6.48 19.64 4.72
C VAL A 353 -7.21 20.44 5.79
N SER A 354 -7.29 21.76 5.66
CA SER A 354 -8.07 22.59 6.57
C SER A 354 -9.57 22.53 6.26
N PRO A 355 -10.46 22.25 7.24
CA PRO A 355 -11.91 22.40 7.05
C PRO A 355 -12.34 23.87 6.94
N SER A 356 -11.57 24.80 7.49
CA SER A 356 -11.93 26.22 7.55
C SER A 356 -11.52 27.00 6.29
N ASN A 357 -10.80 26.37 5.36
CA ASN A 357 -10.40 26.98 4.09
C ASN A 357 -11.14 26.25 2.95
N PRO A 358 -12.27 26.80 2.48
CA PRO A 358 -13.08 26.21 1.41
C PRO A 358 -12.29 25.87 0.16
N THR A 359 -11.37 26.74 -0.27
CA THR A 359 -10.58 26.54 -1.49
C THR A 359 -9.63 25.36 -1.36
N ILE A 360 -8.90 25.25 -0.24
CA ILE A 360 -7.99 24.12 -0.02
C ILE A 360 -8.79 22.81 0.08
N PHE A 361 -9.91 22.82 0.81
CA PHE A 361 -10.76 21.64 0.95
C PHE A 361 -11.35 21.21 -0.39
N ALA A 362 -11.91 22.15 -1.16
CA ALA A 362 -12.45 21.88 -2.49
C ALA A 362 -11.40 21.31 -3.45
N ASN A 363 -10.19 21.89 -3.47
CA ASN A 363 -9.09 21.39 -4.28
C ASN A 363 -8.66 19.97 -3.86
N ALA A 364 -8.70 19.64 -2.57
CA ALA A 364 -8.41 18.30 -2.11
C ALA A 364 -9.47 17.29 -2.59
N VAL A 365 -10.75 17.65 -2.51
CA VAL A 365 -11.86 16.81 -2.99
C VAL A 365 -11.79 16.62 -4.52
N SER A 366 -11.55 17.68 -5.29
CA SER A 366 -11.45 17.61 -6.74
C SER A 366 -10.26 16.78 -7.21
N ARG A 367 -9.12 16.86 -6.51
CA ARG A 367 -7.96 15.98 -6.75
C ARG A 367 -8.28 14.51 -6.49
N VAL A 368 -8.98 14.20 -5.40
CA VAL A 368 -9.41 12.81 -5.13
C VAL A 368 -10.34 12.31 -6.24
N TRP A 369 -11.29 13.11 -6.69
CA TRP A 369 -12.14 12.76 -7.85
C TRP A 369 -11.32 12.57 -9.13
N ALA A 370 -10.40 13.49 -9.42
CA ALA A 370 -9.54 13.42 -10.60
C ALA A 370 -8.65 12.17 -10.60
N SER A 371 -8.22 11.71 -9.41
CA SER A 371 -7.39 10.52 -9.27
C SER A 371 -8.04 9.25 -9.86
N LEU A 372 -9.38 9.24 -9.97
CA LEU A 372 -10.12 8.17 -10.64
C LEU A 372 -9.67 7.99 -12.08
N TYR A 373 -9.26 9.05 -12.78
CA TYR A 373 -8.87 9.06 -14.20
C TYR A 373 -7.38 9.28 -14.44
N THR A 374 -6.54 8.97 -13.43
CA THR A 374 -5.11 8.81 -13.68
C THR A 374 -4.89 7.69 -14.71
N ARG A 375 -3.81 7.81 -15.51
CA ARG A 375 -3.46 6.79 -16.50
C ARG A 375 -3.43 5.38 -15.90
N ARG A 376 -2.84 5.24 -14.71
CA ARG A 376 -2.76 3.97 -13.97
C ARG A 376 -4.15 3.42 -13.69
N ALA A 377 -5.02 4.22 -13.09
CA ALA A 377 -6.38 3.79 -12.75
C ALA A 377 -7.22 3.39 -13.98
N VAL A 378 -7.08 4.13 -15.08
CA VAL A 378 -7.76 3.80 -16.35
C VAL A 378 -7.27 2.47 -16.90
N LEU A 379 -5.94 2.25 -16.94
CA LEU A 379 -5.35 1.00 -17.40
C LEU A 379 -5.71 -0.20 -16.53
N SER A 380 -5.65 -0.03 -15.20
CA SER A 380 -6.01 -1.08 -14.24
C SER A 380 -7.46 -1.56 -14.47
N ARG A 381 -8.40 -0.61 -14.64
CA ARG A 381 -9.79 -0.92 -14.97
C ARG A 381 -9.97 -1.57 -16.35
N ARG A 382 -9.24 -1.11 -17.37
CA ARG A 382 -9.26 -1.75 -18.71
C ARG A 382 -8.84 -3.22 -18.62
N THR A 383 -7.75 -3.51 -17.90
CA THR A 383 -7.26 -4.89 -17.68
C THR A 383 -8.30 -5.74 -16.95
N ALA A 384 -9.01 -5.17 -15.97
CA ALA A 384 -10.08 -5.83 -15.24
C ALA A 384 -11.41 -5.92 -16.02
N GLY A 385 -11.50 -5.35 -17.24
CA GLY A 385 -12.74 -5.31 -18.02
C GLY A 385 -13.83 -4.41 -17.45
N VAL A 386 -13.46 -3.43 -16.61
CA VAL A 386 -14.37 -2.46 -16.00
C VAL A 386 -14.45 -1.21 -16.87
N SER A 387 -15.66 -0.80 -17.27
CA SER A 387 -15.85 0.45 -18.01
C SER A 387 -15.49 1.65 -17.14
N GLN A 388 -14.86 2.65 -17.76
CA GLN A 388 -14.55 3.93 -17.14
C GLN A 388 -15.81 4.71 -16.74
N LYS A 389 -16.96 4.41 -17.38
CA LYS A 389 -18.27 5.00 -17.07
C LYS A 389 -18.91 4.42 -15.81
N ASP A 390 -18.58 3.17 -15.45
CA ASP A 390 -19.14 2.48 -14.29
C ASP A 390 -18.38 2.80 -12.99
N ALA A 391 -17.21 3.41 -13.11
CA ALA A 391 -16.38 3.83 -11.99
C ALA A 391 -16.91 5.14 -11.40
N VAL A 392 -17.27 5.13 -10.11
CA VAL A 392 -17.71 6.31 -9.36
C VAL A 392 -16.92 6.45 -8.07
N MET A 393 -16.65 7.70 -7.69
CA MET A 393 -15.84 8.05 -6.51
C MET A 393 -16.69 8.73 -5.44
N ALA A 394 -16.75 8.14 -4.25
CA ALA A 394 -17.12 8.84 -3.02
C ALA A 394 -15.84 9.30 -2.33
N VAL A 395 -15.97 10.25 -1.40
CA VAL A 395 -14.82 10.82 -0.69
C VAL A 395 -15.02 10.69 0.81
N LEU A 396 -14.16 9.91 1.45
CA LEU A 396 -14.10 9.74 2.89
C LEU A 396 -13.24 10.86 3.50
N VAL A 397 -13.84 11.71 4.30
CA VAL A 397 -13.16 12.81 5.01
C VAL A 397 -13.03 12.43 6.47
N GLN A 398 -11.81 12.32 6.97
CA GLN A 398 -11.52 11.93 8.36
C GLN A 398 -10.65 12.95 9.08
N GLU A 399 -10.72 13.00 10.40
CA GLU A 399 -9.73 13.69 11.22
C GLU A 399 -8.33 13.15 10.92
N MET A 400 -7.40 14.05 10.57
CA MET A 400 -6.00 13.73 10.35
C MET A 400 -5.30 13.59 11.70
N LEU A 401 -4.90 12.38 12.03
CA LEU A 401 -4.12 12.10 13.22
C LEU A 401 -2.66 12.55 13.03
N SER A 402 -2.01 12.91 14.15
CA SER A 402 -0.58 13.22 14.20
C SER A 402 0.09 12.16 15.10
N PRO A 403 0.34 10.95 14.56
CA PRO A 403 0.83 9.82 15.34
C PRO A 403 2.33 9.87 15.59
N ASP A 404 2.75 9.17 16.64
CA ASP A 404 4.15 8.88 16.94
C ASP A 404 4.66 7.69 16.10
N LEU A 405 3.78 6.71 15.87
CA LEU A 405 4.03 5.50 15.10
C LEU A 405 2.83 5.18 14.20
N SER A 406 3.08 4.68 13.00
CA SER A 406 2.09 4.06 12.13
C SER A 406 2.35 2.56 12.01
N PHE A 407 1.32 1.78 11.69
CA PHE A 407 1.47 0.34 11.55
C PHE A 407 0.56 -0.25 10.46
N VAL A 408 1.00 -1.36 9.88
CA VAL A 408 0.19 -2.30 9.11
C VAL A 408 0.26 -3.66 9.79
N LEU A 409 -0.89 -4.33 9.98
CA LEU A 409 -0.99 -5.66 10.57
C LEU A 409 -1.57 -6.64 9.55
N HIS A 410 -0.94 -7.79 9.43
CA HIS A 410 -1.51 -8.96 8.80
C HIS A 410 -1.81 -10.01 9.86
N THR A 411 -3.04 -10.51 9.90
CA THR A 411 -3.43 -11.56 10.86
C THR A 411 -3.17 -12.97 10.35
N LEU A 412 -2.53 -13.11 9.19
CA LEU A 412 -1.94 -14.34 8.69
C LEU A 412 -0.54 -14.00 8.21
N SER A 413 0.48 -14.75 8.62
CA SER A 413 1.86 -14.48 8.19
C SER A 413 1.94 -14.42 6.65
N PRO A 414 2.43 -13.31 6.06
CA PRO A 414 2.55 -13.15 4.62
C PRO A 414 3.68 -13.99 4.00
N THR A 415 4.61 -14.50 4.83
CA THR A 415 5.79 -15.25 4.39
C THR A 415 5.60 -16.75 4.62
N ASP A 416 5.15 -17.14 5.81
CA ASP A 416 5.12 -18.56 6.24
C ASP A 416 3.70 -19.12 6.32
N HIS A 417 2.67 -18.30 6.09
CA HIS A 417 1.24 -18.66 6.19
C HIS A 417 0.83 -19.26 7.55
N ASP A 418 1.51 -18.87 8.63
CA ASP A 418 1.13 -19.22 9.99
C ASP A 418 -0.15 -18.48 10.42
N TYR A 419 -1.22 -19.25 10.65
CA TYR A 419 -2.52 -18.76 11.13
C TYR A 419 -2.53 -18.42 12.63
N ASN A 420 -1.47 -18.77 13.36
CA ASN A 420 -1.40 -18.57 14.80
C ASN A 420 -0.68 -17.27 15.20
N SER A 421 -0.16 -16.51 14.24
CA SER A 421 0.56 -15.27 14.50
C SER A 421 -0.08 -14.06 13.81
N VAL A 422 0.09 -12.90 14.43
CA VAL A 422 -0.13 -11.59 13.81
C VAL A 422 1.23 -10.98 13.55
N GLU A 423 1.46 -10.54 12.32
CA GLU A 423 2.65 -9.81 11.94
C GLU A 423 2.35 -8.33 11.78
N ALA A 424 3.21 -7.49 12.36
CA ALA A 424 3.08 -6.04 12.35
C ALA A 424 4.35 -5.43 11.73
N GLU A 425 4.16 -4.57 10.74
CA GLU A 425 5.19 -3.62 10.30
C GLU A 425 4.85 -2.23 10.84
N ILE A 426 5.82 -1.59 11.49
CA ILE A 426 5.65 -0.33 12.21
C ILE A 426 6.68 0.67 11.68
N ALA A 427 6.28 1.92 11.48
CA ALA A 427 7.14 3.02 11.08
C ALA A 427 6.97 4.25 11.98
N PRO A 428 7.96 5.15 12.02
CA PRO A 428 7.82 6.41 12.73
C PRO A 428 6.93 7.37 11.95
N GLY A 429 6.08 8.13 12.65
CA GLY A 429 5.21 9.13 12.04
C GLY A 429 4.03 8.54 11.26
N LEU A 430 3.76 9.10 10.08
CA LEU A 430 2.58 8.80 9.27
C LEU A 430 2.62 7.41 8.58
N GLY A 431 1.44 6.90 8.22
CA GLY A 431 1.29 5.58 7.56
C GLY A 431 1.87 5.54 6.16
N GLU A 432 1.96 6.70 5.51
CA GLU A 432 2.57 6.89 4.20
C GLU A 432 4.02 6.40 4.18
N THR A 433 4.75 6.38 5.30
CA THR A 433 6.11 5.81 5.35
C THR A 433 6.11 4.30 5.08
N LEU A 434 5.07 3.57 5.46
CA LEU A 434 4.91 2.13 5.18
C LEU A 434 4.27 1.87 3.81
N ALA A 435 3.32 2.74 3.43
CA ALA A 435 2.54 2.57 2.21
C ALA A 435 3.30 2.97 0.95
N SER A 436 4.15 4.00 1.04
CA SER A 436 5.03 4.43 -0.05
C SER A 436 6.24 3.50 -0.15
N GLY A 437 6.81 3.36 -1.33
CA GLY A 437 8.10 2.69 -1.56
C GLY A 437 9.29 3.47 -1.00
N THR A 438 9.12 4.13 0.15
CA THR A 438 10.19 4.78 0.89
C THR A 438 11.25 3.73 1.21
N ARG A 439 12.49 3.99 0.78
CA ARG A 439 13.60 3.07 1.02
C ARG A 439 13.83 2.92 2.52
N GLY A 440 13.75 1.69 2.98
CA GLY A 440 14.07 1.27 4.33
C GLY A 440 13.25 0.07 4.76
N THR A 441 13.69 -0.50 5.87
CA THR A 441 13.06 -1.58 6.59
C THR A 441 12.25 -0.99 7.76
N PRO A 442 11.00 -1.44 7.98
CA PRO A 442 10.22 -1.07 9.17
C PRO A 442 10.62 -1.90 10.40
N TRP A 443 10.11 -1.54 11.58
CA TRP A 443 10.14 -2.48 12.69
C TRP A 443 9.16 -3.60 12.37
N ARG A 444 9.63 -4.84 12.39
CA ARG A 444 8.79 -6.01 12.14
C ARG A 444 8.66 -6.85 13.40
N LEU A 445 7.42 -7.06 13.84
CA LEU A 445 7.10 -7.86 15.00
C LEU A 445 6.18 -9.01 14.60
N SER A 446 6.40 -10.19 15.16
CA SER A 446 5.47 -11.32 15.08
C SER A 446 5.02 -11.69 16.47
N CYS A 447 3.72 -11.79 16.69
CA CYS A 447 3.14 -12.10 18.00
C CYS A 447 2.15 -13.26 17.87
N GLY A 448 2.33 -14.31 18.66
CA GLY A 448 1.39 -15.43 18.70
C GLY A 448 0.04 -15.01 19.30
N LYS A 449 -1.05 -15.35 18.60
CA LYS A 449 -2.43 -14.99 18.93
C LYS A 449 -2.90 -15.56 20.27
N PHE A 450 -2.35 -16.72 20.67
CA PHE A 450 -2.82 -17.50 21.82
C PHE A 450 -1.81 -17.63 22.96
N ASP A 451 -0.52 -17.42 22.70
CA ASP A 451 0.53 -17.44 23.73
C ASP A 451 1.06 -16.04 24.06
N GLY A 452 0.78 -15.04 23.21
CA GLY A 452 1.28 -13.68 23.35
C GLY A 452 2.80 -13.57 23.19
N LEU A 453 3.46 -14.61 22.67
CA LEU A 453 4.91 -14.64 22.51
C LEU A 453 5.31 -13.67 21.40
N LEU A 454 6.05 -12.62 21.77
CA LEU A 454 6.53 -11.63 20.82
C LEU A 454 7.93 -11.99 20.31
N ARG A 455 8.10 -11.97 18.99
CA ARG A 455 9.38 -12.03 18.30
C ARG A 455 9.63 -10.72 17.56
N THR A 456 10.81 -10.15 17.73
CA THR A 456 11.27 -9.02 16.91
C THR A 456 11.98 -9.59 15.69
N LEU A 457 11.43 -9.38 14.50
CA LEU A 457 11.95 -9.88 13.24
C LEU A 457 12.91 -8.87 12.59
N ALA A 458 12.62 -7.57 12.72
CA ALA A 458 13.46 -6.51 12.19
C ALA A 458 13.39 -5.22 13.03
N PHE A 459 14.45 -4.43 12.97
CA PHE A 459 14.49 -3.06 13.47
C PHE A 459 14.39 -2.08 12.29
N ALA A 460 13.74 -0.94 12.50
CA ALA A 460 13.58 0.05 11.45
C ALA A 460 14.87 0.82 11.13
N ASN A 461 15.02 1.25 9.86
CA ASN A 461 16.16 2.04 9.40
C ASN A 461 15.79 3.14 8.37
N PHE A 462 14.52 3.53 8.22
CA PHE A 462 14.13 4.66 7.38
C PHE A 462 14.92 5.93 7.73
N SER A 463 15.46 6.61 6.71
CA SER A 463 16.22 7.86 6.89
C SER A 463 15.36 9.00 7.45
N GLU A 464 14.09 9.03 7.07
CA GLU A 464 13.16 10.12 7.37
C GLU A 464 11.81 9.59 7.85
N GLU A 465 11.17 10.35 8.74
CA GLU A 465 9.78 10.15 9.14
C GLU A 465 8.89 11.26 8.54
N MET A 466 7.72 10.87 8.05
CA MET A 466 6.72 11.82 7.53
C MET A 466 5.78 12.26 8.65
N LEU A 467 5.52 13.56 8.74
CA LEU A 467 4.70 14.16 9.78
C LEU A 467 3.82 15.29 9.22
N VAL A 468 2.79 15.67 9.98
CA VAL A 468 2.04 16.90 9.75
C VAL A 468 2.42 17.93 10.80
N SER A 469 2.91 19.10 10.38
CA SER A 469 3.26 20.17 11.31
C SER A 469 2.00 20.77 11.95
N LYS A 470 1.83 20.62 13.27
CA LYS A 470 0.68 21.21 14.00
C LYS A 470 0.62 22.74 13.89
N ALA A 471 1.76 23.41 13.75
CA ALA A 471 1.86 24.87 13.63
C ALA A 471 2.00 25.38 12.18
N GLY A 472 2.21 24.48 11.21
CA GLY A 472 2.37 24.83 9.79
C GLY A 472 1.03 25.02 9.08
N PRO A 473 1.02 25.42 7.79
CA PRO A 473 -0.20 25.48 7.01
C PRO A 473 -0.87 24.09 6.89
N ALA A 474 -2.20 24.08 6.77
CA ALA A 474 -2.99 22.89 6.47
C ALA A 474 -3.41 22.97 4.99
N ASN A 475 -2.45 22.71 4.11
CA ASN A 475 -2.49 22.96 2.67
C ASN A 475 -2.35 21.70 1.81
N GLY A 476 -2.46 20.50 2.39
CA GLY A 476 -2.27 19.26 1.63
C GLY A 476 -0.86 18.64 1.76
N GLU A 477 0.08 19.32 2.42
CA GLU A 477 1.49 18.91 2.46
C GLU A 477 1.88 18.21 3.76
N VAL A 478 2.85 17.31 3.66
CA VAL A 478 3.54 16.66 4.78
C VAL A 478 4.97 17.17 4.89
N ILE A 479 5.57 17.07 6.06
CA ILE A 479 6.98 17.38 6.29
C ILE A 479 7.78 16.08 6.49
N GLN A 480 9.02 16.06 6.02
CA GLN A 480 9.98 14.98 6.25
C GLN A 480 11.02 15.45 7.26
N LEU A 481 11.26 14.67 8.31
CA LEU A 481 12.30 14.91 9.30
C LEU A 481 13.21 13.69 9.41
N THR A 482 14.51 13.91 9.63
CA THR A 482 15.46 12.81 9.87
C THR A 482 15.04 11.99 11.10
N ALA A 483 14.92 10.68 10.93
CA ALA A 483 14.52 9.79 12.01
C ALA A 483 15.68 9.57 13.00
N ASP A 484 15.42 9.76 14.31
CA ASP A 484 16.38 9.50 15.37
C ASP A 484 15.98 8.26 16.18
N TYR A 485 16.43 7.08 15.72
CA TYR A 485 16.12 5.79 16.34
C TYR A 485 16.68 5.63 17.76
N SER A 486 17.69 6.42 18.15
CA SER A 486 18.27 6.36 19.50
C SER A 486 17.28 6.81 20.59
N LYS A 487 16.22 7.52 20.19
CA LYS A 487 15.18 8.03 21.09
C LYS A 487 13.84 7.31 20.94
N LYS A 488 13.68 6.44 19.94
CA LYS A 488 12.41 5.76 19.66
C LYS A 488 12.22 4.58 20.63
N PRO A 489 11.17 4.56 21.47
CA PRO A 489 10.95 3.49 22.45
C PRO A 489 10.92 2.09 21.84
N LEU A 490 10.41 1.95 20.61
CA LEU A 490 10.35 0.66 19.92
C LEU A 490 11.74 0.05 19.65
N THR A 491 12.77 0.88 19.54
CA THR A 491 14.17 0.43 19.41
C THR A 491 14.79 0.16 20.78
N VAL A 492 14.70 1.12 21.70
CA VAL A 492 15.51 1.13 22.93
C VAL A 492 14.86 0.45 24.14
N ASP A 493 13.53 0.30 24.16
CA ASP A 493 12.77 -0.25 25.28
C ASP A 493 12.11 -1.58 24.88
N PRO A 494 12.67 -2.73 25.31
CA PRO A 494 12.10 -4.04 25.00
C PRO A 494 10.75 -4.30 25.68
N VAL A 495 10.46 -3.64 26.81
CA VAL A 495 9.17 -3.78 27.51
C VAL A 495 8.09 -3.05 26.75
N PHE A 496 8.36 -1.81 26.33
CA PHE A 496 7.45 -1.07 25.45
C PHE A 496 7.16 -1.84 24.17
N ARG A 497 8.21 -2.37 23.52
CA ARG A 497 8.07 -3.19 22.30
C ARG A 497 7.20 -4.42 22.54
N SER A 498 7.41 -5.12 23.65
CA SER A 498 6.58 -6.27 24.06
C SER A 498 5.12 -5.90 24.22
N GLN A 499 4.83 -4.85 24.99
CA GLN A 499 3.47 -4.40 25.28
C GLN A 499 2.74 -3.92 24.02
N LEU A 500 3.42 -3.15 23.16
CA LEU A 500 2.81 -2.68 21.90
C LEU A 500 2.52 -3.85 20.97
N GLY A 501 3.49 -4.76 20.78
CA GLY A 501 3.30 -5.93 19.92
C GLY A 501 2.13 -6.82 20.36
N GLN A 502 2.01 -7.08 21.67
CA GLN A 502 0.88 -7.82 22.23
C GLN A 502 -0.45 -7.10 22.06
N ARG A 503 -0.47 -5.77 22.22
CA ARG A 503 -1.69 -4.98 22.04
C ARG A 503 -2.15 -4.96 20.58
N LEU A 504 -1.22 -4.82 19.63
CA LEU A 504 -1.54 -4.90 18.20
C LEU A 504 -2.04 -6.30 17.82
N CYS A 505 -1.46 -7.36 18.40
CA CYS A 505 -1.94 -8.72 18.23
C CYS A 505 -3.38 -8.91 18.74
N ALA A 506 -3.71 -8.40 19.93
CA ALA A 506 -5.05 -8.45 20.48
C ALA A 506 -6.08 -7.73 19.60
N VAL A 507 -5.73 -6.55 19.07
CA VAL A 507 -6.57 -5.81 18.11
C VAL A 507 -6.75 -6.60 16.81
N GLY A 508 -5.68 -7.13 16.23
CA GLY A 508 -5.72 -7.94 15.01
C GLY A 508 -6.61 -9.18 15.15
N LEU A 509 -6.41 -9.95 16.22
CA LEU A 509 -7.23 -11.14 16.52
C LEU A 509 -8.71 -10.80 16.71
N PHE A 510 -9.00 -9.69 17.39
CA PHE A 510 -10.38 -9.22 17.56
C PHE A 510 -11.04 -8.90 16.21
N LEU A 511 -10.34 -8.16 15.34
CA LEU A 511 -10.84 -7.82 14.01
C LEU A 511 -11.02 -9.08 13.15
N GLU A 512 -10.04 -9.96 13.08
CA GLU A 512 -10.12 -11.24 12.35
C GLU A 512 -11.36 -12.05 12.78
N ARG A 513 -11.63 -12.19 14.08
CA ARG A 513 -12.82 -12.89 14.58
C ARG A 513 -14.13 -12.20 14.20
N LYS A 514 -14.16 -10.86 14.15
CA LYS A 514 -15.36 -10.08 13.82
C LYS A 514 -15.63 -9.99 12.32
N PHE A 515 -14.59 -10.08 11.48
CA PHE A 515 -14.71 -10.12 10.03
C PHE A 515 -14.80 -11.55 9.48
N GLY A 516 -14.36 -12.56 10.25
CA GLY A 516 -14.47 -13.98 9.88
C GLY A 516 -13.39 -14.47 8.92
N CYS A 517 -12.41 -13.64 8.59
CA CYS A 517 -11.28 -13.99 7.74
C CYS A 517 -10.03 -13.19 8.14
N PRO A 518 -8.83 -13.62 7.72
CA PRO A 518 -7.61 -12.86 7.96
C PRO A 518 -7.73 -11.42 7.44
N GLN A 519 -7.19 -10.45 8.18
CA GLN A 519 -7.31 -9.02 7.88
C GLN A 519 -5.94 -8.39 7.61
N ASP A 520 -5.94 -7.47 6.65
CA ASP A 520 -4.95 -6.42 6.48
C ASP A 520 -5.51 -5.16 7.18
N VAL A 521 -4.79 -4.68 8.21
CA VAL A 521 -5.23 -3.60 9.09
C VAL A 521 -4.21 -2.48 9.09
N GLU A 522 -4.63 -1.27 8.75
CA GLU A 522 -3.80 -0.08 8.84
C GLU A 522 -4.22 0.74 10.06
N GLY A 523 -3.24 1.28 10.77
CA GLY A 523 -3.50 2.09 11.95
C GLY A 523 -2.30 2.91 12.39
N CYS A 524 -2.48 3.60 13.51
CA CYS A 524 -1.43 4.38 14.11
C CYS A 524 -1.56 4.47 15.63
N VAL A 525 -0.49 4.86 16.29
CA VAL A 525 -0.42 5.10 17.73
C VAL A 525 -0.27 6.59 17.98
N VAL A 526 -1.22 7.15 18.72
CA VAL A 526 -1.19 8.55 19.17
C VAL A 526 -1.07 8.54 20.69
N GLY A 527 0.11 8.85 21.22
CA GLY A 527 0.40 8.70 22.64
C GLY A 527 0.26 7.25 23.10
N LYS A 528 -0.81 6.93 23.85
CA LYS A 528 -1.09 5.56 24.32
C LYS A 528 -2.23 4.89 23.57
N ASP A 529 -2.90 5.59 22.67
CA ASP A 529 -4.09 5.09 22.02
C ASP A 529 -3.77 4.49 20.66
N VAL A 530 -4.35 3.32 20.39
CA VAL A 530 -4.28 2.65 19.09
C VAL A 530 -5.49 3.10 18.28
N PHE A 531 -5.23 3.67 17.11
CA PHE A 531 -6.25 4.02 16.13
C PHE A 531 -6.16 3.05 14.96
N VAL A 532 -7.30 2.52 14.52
CA VAL A 532 -7.42 1.77 13.27
C VAL A 532 -8.05 2.69 12.25
N VAL A 533 -7.35 2.91 11.14
CA VAL A 533 -7.76 3.86 10.09
C VAL A 533 -8.32 3.15 8.85
N GLN A 534 -8.01 1.87 8.67
CA GLN A 534 -8.56 1.04 7.61
C GLN A 534 -8.43 -0.44 7.97
N THR A 535 -9.34 -1.26 7.45
CA THR A 535 -9.23 -2.71 7.46
C THR A 535 -9.83 -3.27 6.18
N ARG A 536 -9.26 -4.37 5.68
CA ARG A 536 -9.77 -5.11 4.53
C ARG A 536 -9.40 -6.60 4.66
N PRO A 537 -10.12 -7.51 3.98
CA PRO A 537 -9.71 -8.90 3.90
C PRO A 537 -8.27 -9.03 3.39
N GLN A 538 -7.45 -9.80 4.09
CA GLN A 538 -6.07 -10.04 3.67
C GLN A 538 -6.08 -10.90 2.39
N PRO A 539 -5.33 -10.49 1.35
CA PRO A 539 -5.21 -11.29 0.14
C PRO A 539 -4.47 -12.61 0.39
N ARG A 540 -4.90 -13.65 -0.32
CA ARG A 540 -4.40 -15.03 -0.18
C ARG A 540 -3.32 -15.37 -1.19
#